data_AF-A0AAD0TVN4-F1
#
_entry.id   AF-A0AAD0TVN4-F1
#
_cell.length_a   1.000
_cell.length_b   1.000
_cell.length_c   1.000
_cell.angle_alpha   90.00
_cell.angle_beta   90.00
_cell.angle_gamma   90.00
#
_symmetry.space_group_name_H-M   'P 1'
#
loop_
_entity.id
_entity.type
_entity.pdbx_description
1 polymer ?
#
loop_
_entity_poly.entity_id
_entity_poly.type
_entity_poly.pdbx_seq_one_letter_code
_entity_poly.pdbx_strand_id
1 'polypeptide(L)'
;MKTQSLKQPMNKQAGFTLVELIIVIVILGILAVTAAPRFLNLQGDANASTLEGLQGSIRSGMNIVNGKSIIASTHKKDTDLVSVDSGANVPIVYGYPAATEAAFEAFLDVEFAADDSADFNLVETSNGTNGTTDAGAVPKVTIYPNSYTATGDATTDDECRIEYTQATATTGPVNVTPPKVELFIEGC
;
A
#
# COMPACT_ATOMS: atom_id res chain seq x y z
N MET A 1 21.83 52.84 -62.59
CA MET A 1 21.29 52.29 -61.32
C MET A 1 22.19 51.16 -60.87
N LYS A 2 22.75 51.24 -59.65
CA LYS A 2 23.62 50.20 -59.07
C LYS A 2 22.77 49.31 -58.15
N THR A 3 22.66 48.02 -58.45
CA THR A 3 22.09 47.00 -57.56
C THR A 3 23.22 46.34 -56.77
N GLN A 4 23.41 46.76 -55.51
CA GLN A 4 24.31 46.04 -54.60
C GLN A 4 23.59 44.82 -54.06
N SER A 5 24.00 43.65 -54.56
CA SER A 5 23.61 42.34 -54.05
C SER A 5 24.23 42.14 -52.66
N LEU A 6 23.38 42.09 -51.63
CA LEU A 6 23.78 41.81 -50.25
C LEU A 6 24.10 40.32 -50.13
N LYS A 7 25.39 40.01 -50.03
CA LYS A 7 25.92 38.66 -49.84
C LYS A 7 25.72 38.26 -48.38
N GLN A 8 24.66 37.48 -48.09
CA GLN A 8 24.47 36.89 -46.76
C GLN A 8 25.62 35.95 -46.41
N PRO A 9 26.19 36.02 -45.19
CA PRO A 9 27.21 35.09 -44.76
C PRO A 9 26.58 33.70 -44.58
N MET A 10 27.07 32.72 -45.34
CA MET A 10 26.73 31.31 -45.16
C MET A 10 27.18 30.89 -43.76
N ASN A 11 26.23 30.60 -42.87
CA ASN A 11 26.52 30.04 -41.56
C ASN A 11 27.23 28.69 -41.77
N LYS A 12 28.50 28.60 -41.32
CA LYS A 12 29.27 27.36 -41.43
C LYS A 12 28.64 26.36 -40.47
N GLN A 13 27.94 25.37 -41.01
CA GLN A 13 27.47 24.23 -40.22
C GLN A 13 28.70 23.44 -39.76
N ALA A 14 29.04 23.57 -38.48
CA ALA A 14 30.09 22.75 -37.87
C ALA A 14 29.55 21.31 -37.79
N GLY A 15 30.17 20.41 -38.55
CA GLY A 15 29.84 18.98 -38.48
C GLY A 15 30.32 18.40 -37.15
N PHE A 16 29.55 17.46 -36.60
CA PHE A 16 29.92 16.71 -35.40
C PHE A 16 31.12 15.80 -35.72
N THR A 17 32.14 15.76 -34.85
CA THR A 17 33.31 14.90 -35.11
C THR A 17 33.01 13.44 -34.74
N LEU A 18 33.65 12.48 -35.40
CA LEU A 18 33.45 11.05 -35.11
C LEU A 18 33.84 10.72 -33.66
N VAL A 19 34.88 11.38 -33.14
CA VAL A 19 35.34 11.22 -31.74
C VAL A 19 34.28 11.71 -30.75
N GLU A 20 33.60 12.81 -31.07
CA GLU A 20 32.53 13.38 -30.26
C GLU A 20 31.30 12.46 -30.20
N LEU A 21 31.03 11.70 -31.26
CA LEU A 21 30.00 10.66 -31.25
C LEU A 21 30.41 9.48 -30.37
N ILE A 22 31.67 9.01 -30.49
CA ILE A 22 32.17 7.87 -29.72
C ILE A 22 32.17 8.18 -28.22
N ILE A 23 32.64 9.36 -27.81
CA ILE A 23 32.70 9.70 -26.39
C ILE A 23 31.29 9.76 -25.78
N VAL A 24 30.29 10.24 -26.52
CA VAL A 24 28.90 10.28 -26.06
C VAL A 24 28.35 8.88 -25.81
N ILE A 25 28.52 7.94 -26.76
CA ILE A 25 28.02 6.57 -26.57
C ILE A 25 28.76 5.83 -25.45
N VAL A 26 30.05 6.12 -25.23
CA VAL A 26 30.83 5.55 -24.12
C VAL A 26 30.33 6.06 -22.77
N ILE A 27 30.10 7.37 -22.65
CA ILE A 27 29.55 7.98 -21.44
C ILE A 27 28.14 7.41 -21.16
N LEU A 28 27.27 7.36 -22.18
CA LEU A 28 25.94 6.78 -22.04
C LEU A 28 26.00 5.30 -21.66
N GLY A 29 26.97 4.54 -22.18
CA GLY A 29 27.20 3.13 -21.80
C GLY A 29 27.53 2.95 -20.32
N ILE A 30 28.42 3.77 -19.77
CA ILE A 30 28.79 3.72 -18.34
C ILE A 30 27.60 4.12 -17.45
N LEU A 31 26.88 5.18 -17.82
CA LEU A 31 25.70 5.64 -17.08
C LEU A 31 24.58 4.58 -17.11
N ALA A 32 24.36 3.91 -18.24
CA ALA A 32 23.35 2.88 -18.37
C ALA A 32 23.60 1.68 -17.44
N VAL A 33 24.85 1.20 -17.37
CA VAL A 33 25.20 0.03 -16.53
C VAL A 33 25.03 0.31 -15.04
N THR A 34 25.27 1.54 -14.60
CA THR A 34 25.14 1.93 -13.18
C THR A 34 23.72 2.33 -12.80
N ALA A 35 22.94 2.91 -13.71
CA ALA A 35 21.57 3.35 -13.44
C ALA A 35 20.53 2.22 -13.61
N ALA A 36 20.74 1.28 -14.53
CA ALA A 36 19.75 0.24 -14.85
C ALA A 36 19.39 -0.67 -13.65
N PRO A 37 20.34 -1.18 -12.84
CA PRO A 37 19.98 -2.05 -11.70
C PRO A 37 19.11 -1.34 -10.66
N ARG A 38 19.41 -0.06 -10.38
CA ARG A 38 18.61 0.74 -9.45
C ARG A 38 17.22 1.01 -10.01
N PHE A 39 17.12 1.37 -11.29
CA PHE A 39 15.84 1.65 -11.94
C PHE A 39 14.87 0.46 -11.88
N LEU A 40 15.39 -0.77 -11.97
CA LEU A 40 14.58 -1.99 -11.86
C LEU A 40 14.01 -2.22 -10.45
N ASN A 41 14.72 -1.81 -9.39
CA ASN A 41 14.27 -2.02 -7.99
C ASN A 41 13.49 -0.84 -7.39
N LEU A 42 13.41 0.31 -8.07
CA LEU A 42 12.72 1.50 -7.55
C LEU A 42 11.24 1.26 -7.22
N GLN A 43 10.57 0.40 -7.99
CA GLN A 43 9.15 0.11 -7.77
C GLN A 43 8.92 -0.70 -6.48
N GLY A 44 9.79 -1.68 -6.22
CA GLY A 44 9.77 -2.47 -4.99
C GLY A 44 10.01 -1.61 -3.75
N ASP A 45 11.08 -0.82 -3.77
CA ASP A 45 11.43 0.12 -2.70
C ASP A 45 10.28 1.12 -2.42
N ALA A 46 9.62 1.61 -3.48
CA ALA A 46 8.48 2.51 -3.37
C ALA A 46 7.28 1.82 -2.69
N ASN A 47 6.95 0.61 -3.12
CA ASN A 47 5.85 -0.18 -2.58
C ASN A 47 6.09 -0.59 -1.11
N ALA A 48 7.33 -0.95 -0.74
CA ALA A 48 7.68 -1.20 0.65
C ALA A 48 7.48 0.05 1.52
N SER A 49 7.95 1.21 1.04
CA SER A 49 7.83 2.48 1.76
C SER A 49 6.38 2.93 1.95
N THR A 50 5.50 2.69 0.95
CA THR A 50 4.08 3.02 1.07
C THR A 50 3.38 2.13 2.09
N LEU A 51 3.68 0.83 2.12
CA LEU A 51 3.14 -0.09 3.12
C LEU A 51 3.62 0.24 4.54
N GLU A 52 4.88 0.63 4.72
CA GLU A 52 5.38 1.10 6.02
C GLU A 52 4.60 2.33 6.51
N GLY A 53 4.37 3.30 5.61
CA GLY A 53 3.56 4.48 5.88
C GLY A 53 2.12 4.12 6.24
N LEU A 54 1.49 3.25 5.45
CA LEU A 54 0.11 2.79 5.67
C LEU A 54 -0.01 2.03 6.99
N GLN A 55 0.94 1.15 7.35
CA GLN A 55 0.96 0.44 8.62
C GLN A 55 0.97 1.41 9.81
N GLY A 56 1.75 2.49 9.70
CA GLY A 56 1.76 3.57 10.69
C GLY A 56 0.39 4.23 10.85
N SER A 57 -0.26 4.56 9.73
CA SER A 57 -1.62 5.12 9.71
C SER A 57 -2.66 4.17 10.31
N ILE A 58 -2.61 2.88 9.96
CA ILE A 58 -3.48 1.84 10.53
C ILE A 58 -3.32 1.79 12.04
N ARG A 59 -2.07 1.67 12.55
CA ARG A 59 -1.76 1.66 14.00
C ARG A 59 -2.29 2.88 14.72
N SER A 60 -2.11 4.07 14.14
CA SER A 60 -2.62 5.31 14.71
C SER A 60 -4.15 5.34 14.75
N GLY A 61 -4.80 5.03 13.62
CA GLY A 61 -6.25 5.02 13.48
C GLY A 61 -6.95 4.01 14.41
N MET A 62 -6.45 2.78 14.50
CA MET A 62 -6.99 1.77 15.41
C MET A 62 -6.92 2.21 16.88
N ASN A 63 -5.85 2.91 17.29
CA ASN A 63 -5.73 3.42 18.65
C ASN A 63 -6.76 4.51 18.95
N ILE A 64 -7.07 5.36 17.96
CA ILE A 64 -8.13 6.38 18.07
C ILE A 64 -9.50 5.70 18.18
N VAL A 65 -9.79 4.74 17.30
CA VAL A 65 -11.03 3.95 17.32
C VAL A 65 -11.20 3.25 18.67
N ASN A 66 -10.13 2.64 19.18
CA ASN A 66 -10.12 2.00 20.49
C ASN A 66 -10.40 2.99 21.62
N GLY A 67 -9.71 4.13 21.65
CA GLY A 67 -9.96 5.18 22.63
C GLY A 67 -11.42 5.63 22.65
N LYS A 68 -12.02 5.84 21.46
CA LYS A 68 -13.44 6.20 21.35
C LYS A 68 -14.37 5.07 21.80
N SER A 69 -14.03 3.81 21.53
CA SER A 69 -14.81 2.65 21.99
C SER A 69 -14.78 2.47 23.50
N ILE A 70 -13.66 2.82 24.16
CA ILE A 70 -13.54 2.81 25.62
C ILE A 70 -14.44 3.88 26.22
N ILE A 71 -14.39 5.11 25.67
CA ILE A 71 -15.25 6.22 26.11
C ILE A 71 -16.73 5.88 25.92
N ALA A 72 -17.09 5.24 24.80
CA ALA A 72 -18.45 4.78 24.52
C ALA A 72 -18.85 3.52 25.31
N SER A 73 -17.94 2.92 26.09
CA SER A 73 -18.18 1.66 26.82
C SER A 73 -18.55 0.47 25.94
N THR A 74 -18.07 0.45 24.69
CA THR A 74 -18.32 -0.61 23.70
C THR A 74 -17.10 -1.53 23.50
N HIS A 75 -15.94 -1.18 24.07
CA HIS A 75 -14.66 -1.90 23.95
C HIS A 75 -14.61 -3.38 24.40
N LYS A 76 -15.71 -3.93 24.92
CA LYS A 76 -15.83 -5.35 25.32
C LYS A 76 -17.00 -6.08 24.64
N LYS A 77 -17.72 -5.38 23.77
CA LYS A 77 -18.80 -5.99 23.00
C LYS A 77 -18.21 -6.73 21.81
N ASP A 78 -18.84 -7.85 21.46
CA ASP A 78 -18.43 -8.67 20.33
C ASP A 78 -18.45 -7.87 19.03
N THR A 79 -19.53 -7.13 18.79
CA THR A 79 -19.63 -6.15 17.71
C THR A 79 -20.32 -4.88 18.21
N ASP A 80 -19.93 -3.73 17.67
CA ASP A 80 -20.65 -2.47 17.83
C ASP A 80 -20.22 -1.47 16.73
N LEU A 81 -20.76 -0.26 16.77
CA LEU A 81 -20.33 0.88 15.97
C LEU A 81 -19.74 1.96 16.87
N VAL A 82 -18.68 2.62 16.41
CA VAL A 82 -18.15 3.82 17.06
C VAL A 82 -18.03 4.96 16.06
N SER A 83 -18.54 6.14 16.42
CA SER A 83 -18.43 7.33 15.58
C SER A 83 -17.03 7.93 15.72
N VAL A 84 -16.38 8.16 14.60
CA VAL A 84 -15.14 8.95 14.52
C VAL A 84 -15.46 10.37 14.05
N ASP A 85 -14.53 11.31 14.21
CA ASP A 85 -14.78 12.74 13.98
C ASP A 85 -15.06 13.08 12.50
N SER A 86 -14.85 12.14 11.57
CA SER A 86 -15.27 12.23 10.16
C SER A 86 -16.79 12.07 9.96
N GLY A 87 -17.55 11.76 11.02
CA GLY A 87 -19.00 11.52 10.95
C GLY A 87 -19.37 10.12 10.45
N ALA A 88 -18.40 9.32 10.00
CA ALA A 88 -18.58 7.91 9.71
C ALA A 88 -18.63 7.07 10.99
N ASN A 89 -19.40 5.99 10.96
CA ASN A 89 -19.40 4.99 12.01
C ASN A 89 -18.44 3.86 11.61
N VAL A 90 -17.43 3.59 12.44
CA VAL A 90 -16.50 2.48 12.26
C VAL A 90 -17.12 1.24 12.89
N PRO A 91 -17.36 0.16 12.13
CA PRO A 91 -17.63 -1.15 12.68
C PRO A 91 -16.47 -1.63 13.54
N ILE A 92 -16.75 -2.03 14.77
CA ILE A 92 -15.75 -2.48 15.73
C ILE A 92 -16.06 -3.86 16.28
N VAL A 93 -14.99 -4.57 16.62
CA VAL A 93 -14.98 -5.84 17.32
C VAL A 93 -14.09 -5.70 18.56
N TYR A 94 -14.68 -5.86 19.74
CA TYR A 94 -14.00 -5.65 21.03
C TYR A 94 -13.22 -4.33 21.12
N GLY A 95 -13.79 -3.26 20.54
CA GLY A 95 -13.20 -1.92 20.56
C GLY A 95 -12.14 -1.63 19.51
N TYR A 96 -11.79 -2.58 18.66
CA TYR A 96 -10.89 -2.35 17.52
C TYR A 96 -11.66 -2.40 16.21
N PRO A 97 -11.18 -1.80 15.12
CA PRO A 97 -11.86 -1.91 13.81
C PRO A 97 -12.13 -3.37 13.44
N ALA A 98 -13.30 -3.64 12.89
CA ALA A 98 -13.59 -4.95 12.31
C ALA A 98 -12.61 -5.21 11.15
N ALA A 99 -12.27 -6.48 10.91
CA ALA A 99 -11.47 -6.90 9.76
C ALA A 99 -12.35 -6.89 8.50
N THR A 100 -12.75 -5.67 8.09
CA THR A 100 -13.58 -5.41 6.92
C THR A 100 -13.14 -4.12 6.24
N GLU A 101 -13.24 -4.04 4.93
CA GLU A 101 -13.01 -2.88 4.06
C GLU A 101 -13.73 -1.65 4.61
N ALA A 102 -15.05 -1.76 4.82
CA ALA A 102 -15.88 -0.68 5.32
C ALA A 102 -15.40 -0.11 6.67
N ALA A 103 -14.76 -0.92 7.52
CA ALA A 103 -14.20 -0.43 8.77
C ALA A 103 -12.90 0.33 8.54
N PHE A 104 -12.03 -0.16 7.66
CA PHE A 104 -10.76 0.48 7.34
C PHE A 104 -10.96 1.83 6.65
N GLU A 105 -11.87 1.91 5.68
CA GLU A 105 -12.22 3.17 5.01
C GLU A 105 -12.93 4.17 5.94
N ALA A 106 -13.61 3.70 6.99
CA ALA A 106 -14.28 4.60 7.92
C ALA A 106 -13.30 5.40 8.81
N PHE A 107 -12.08 4.89 9.05
CA PHE A 107 -11.08 5.58 9.87
C PHE A 107 -9.80 5.98 9.13
N LEU A 108 -9.56 5.46 7.92
CA LEU A 108 -8.46 5.86 7.04
C LEU A 108 -8.99 6.69 5.87
N ASP A 109 -8.20 7.68 5.46
CA ASP A 109 -8.48 8.48 4.26
C ASP A 109 -7.78 7.84 3.05
N VAL A 110 -8.15 6.61 2.72
CA VAL A 110 -7.69 5.83 1.56
C VAL A 110 -8.85 4.98 1.03
N GLU A 111 -8.85 4.70 -0.27
CA GLU A 111 -9.84 3.82 -0.89
C GLU A 111 -9.24 2.42 -1.13
N PHE A 112 -10.04 1.39 -0.86
CA PHE A 112 -9.65 0.00 -1.08
C PHE A 112 -10.51 -0.66 -2.16
N ALA A 113 -9.92 -1.62 -2.87
CA ALA A 113 -10.64 -2.46 -3.81
C ALA A 113 -10.03 -3.87 -3.83
N ALA A 114 -10.67 -4.82 -4.50
CA ALA A 114 -10.10 -6.16 -4.69
C ALA A 114 -9.33 -6.33 -6.01
N ASP A 115 -9.42 -5.36 -6.92
CA ASP A 115 -9.09 -5.49 -8.35
C ASP A 115 -8.23 -4.34 -8.92
N ASP A 116 -7.26 -3.83 -8.15
CA ASP A 116 -6.31 -2.78 -8.56
C ASP A 116 -6.96 -1.43 -8.92
N SER A 117 -8.27 -1.25 -8.67
CA SER A 117 -9.00 -0.04 -9.08
C SER A 117 -8.91 1.13 -8.09
N ALA A 118 -8.34 0.90 -6.90
CA ALA A 118 -8.23 1.86 -5.81
C ALA A 118 -6.78 2.14 -5.40
N ASP A 119 -6.58 2.87 -4.30
CA ASP A 119 -5.24 3.21 -3.80
C ASP A 119 -4.47 1.96 -3.37
N PHE A 120 -5.17 1.03 -2.71
CA PHE A 120 -4.65 -0.24 -2.24
C PHE A 120 -5.62 -1.38 -2.53
N ASN A 121 -5.08 -2.58 -2.66
CA ASN A 121 -5.90 -3.77 -2.69
C ASN A 121 -6.16 -4.28 -1.27
N LEU A 122 -7.38 -4.71 -1.01
CA LEU A 122 -7.79 -5.27 0.26
C LEU A 122 -8.51 -6.58 0.05
N VAL A 123 -8.05 -7.62 0.73
CA VAL A 123 -8.68 -8.94 0.73
C VAL A 123 -9.15 -9.25 2.14
N GLU A 124 -10.47 -9.39 2.30
CA GLU A 124 -11.08 -9.85 3.53
C GLU A 124 -11.05 -11.38 3.58
N THR A 125 -10.36 -11.93 4.56
CA THR A 125 -10.50 -13.33 4.95
C THR A 125 -11.45 -13.41 6.12
N SER A 126 -12.75 -13.41 5.79
CA SER A 126 -13.78 -13.89 6.71
C SER A 126 -13.63 -15.40 6.88
N ASN A 127 -14.18 -15.96 7.96
CA ASN A 127 -14.25 -17.40 8.15
C ASN A 127 -14.84 -18.09 6.89
N GLY A 128 -13.97 -18.67 6.05
CA GLY A 128 -14.28 -19.45 4.86
C GLY A 128 -14.86 -18.70 3.65
N THR A 129 -14.01 -18.34 2.68
CA THR A 129 -14.42 -18.29 1.27
C THR A 129 -13.95 -19.54 0.53
N ASN A 130 -14.13 -20.74 1.11
CA ASN A 130 -14.24 -22.01 0.37
C ASN A 130 -14.71 -23.20 1.25
N GLY A 131 -15.79 -23.05 2.04
CA GLY A 131 -16.47 -24.22 2.64
C GLY A 131 -15.69 -25.10 3.62
N THR A 132 -14.47 -24.73 4.02
CA THR A 132 -13.73 -25.38 5.12
C THR A 132 -13.81 -24.48 6.34
N THR A 133 -14.85 -24.70 7.15
CA THR A 133 -15.03 -24.05 8.44
C THR A 133 -13.98 -24.58 9.42
N ASP A 134 -12.82 -23.94 9.50
CA ASP A 134 -11.94 -24.13 10.64
C ASP A 134 -12.54 -23.36 11.82
N ALA A 135 -13.27 -24.09 12.67
CA ALA A 135 -13.79 -23.58 13.93
C ALA A 135 -12.62 -23.05 14.79
N GLY A 136 -12.42 -21.74 14.78
CA GLY A 136 -11.30 -21.07 15.46
C GLY A 136 -10.48 -20.12 14.60
N ALA A 137 -10.74 -20.03 13.29
CA ALA A 137 -10.08 -19.03 12.44
C ALA A 137 -10.57 -17.60 12.78
N VAL A 138 -9.62 -16.71 13.08
CA VAL A 138 -9.88 -15.30 13.37
C VAL A 138 -9.96 -14.54 12.05
N PRO A 139 -10.99 -13.68 11.82
CA PRO A 139 -11.06 -12.85 10.62
C PRO A 139 -9.79 -12.02 10.41
N LYS A 140 -9.39 -11.91 9.15
CA LYS A 140 -8.21 -11.14 8.75
C LYS A 140 -8.53 -10.21 7.58
N VAL A 141 -7.79 -9.13 7.51
CA VAL A 141 -7.69 -8.29 6.32
C VAL A 141 -6.24 -8.28 5.87
N THR A 142 -6.03 -8.50 4.57
CA THR A 142 -4.72 -8.45 3.94
C THR A 142 -4.71 -7.32 2.93
N ILE A 143 -3.74 -6.41 3.05
CA ILE A 143 -3.63 -5.21 2.22
C ILE A 143 -2.37 -5.28 1.38
N TYR A 144 -2.51 -5.02 0.09
CA TYR A 144 -1.42 -4.98 -0.88
C TYR A 144 -1.36 -3.62 -1.58
N PRO A 145 -0.21 -3.20 -2.11
CA PRO A 145 -0.17 -2.09 -3.06
C PRO A 145 -1.01 -2.44 -4.30
N ASN A 146 -1.61 -1.46 -4.96
CA ASN A 146 -2.46 -1.67 -6.15
C ASN A 146 -1.74 -2.29 -7.38
N SER A 147 -0.42 -2.50 -7.30
CA SER A 147 0.37 -3.20 -8.32
C SER A 147 0.55 -4.69 -8.01
N TYR A 148 0.01 -5.15 -6.88
CA TYR A 148 0.05 -6.54 -6.42
C TYR A 148 -1.36 -7.04 -6.15
N THR A 149 -1.75 -8.11 -6.83
CA THR A 149 -2.98 -8.84 -6.51
C THR A 149 -2.67 -10.04 -5.62
N ALA A 150 -3.56 -10.35 -4.69
CA ALA A 150 -3.49 -11.61 -3.96
C ALA A 150 -3.72 -12.76 -4.95
N THR A 151 -2.64 -13.34 -5.47
CA THR A 151 -2.73 -14.66 -6.09
C THR A 151 -2.92 -15.63 -4.94
N GLY A 152 -3.96 -16.48 -4.97
CA GLY A 152 -4.26 -17.42 -3.89
C GLY A 152 -3.21 -18.53 -3.68
N ASP A 153 -1.94 -18.26 -3.99
CA ASP A 153 -0.77 -19.11 -3.86
C ASP A 153 0.28 -18.41 -2.98
N ALA A 154 0.27 -18.77 -1.70
CA ALA A 154 1.09 -18.20 -0.63
C ALA A 154 2.60 -18.49 -0.74
N THR A 155 3.12 -18.84 -1.91
CA THR A 155 4.49 -19.36 -2.06
C THR A 155 5.46 -18.48 -2.83
N THR A 156 5.04 -17.45 -3.59
CA THR A 156 6.01 -16.55 -4.26
C THR A 156 5.66 -15.07 -4.42
N ASP A 157 4.39 -14.65 -4.33
CA ASP A 157 4.00 -13.24 -4.58
C ASP A 157 3.29 -12.55 -3.39
N ASP A 158 3.13 -13.26 -2.27
CA ASP A 158 2.39 -12.75 -1.10
C ASP A 158 3.25 -11.89 -0.16
N GLU A 159 4.54 -11.69 -0.40
CA GLU A 159 5.47 -11.14 0.59
C GLU A 159 5.49 -9.60 0.70
N CYS A 160 4.73 -8.87 -0.13
CA CYS A 160 4.58 -7.41 -0.09
C CYS A 160 3.18 -7.00 0.40
N ARG A 161 2.92 -7.11 1.71
CA ARG A 161 1.57 -6.92 2.28
C ARG A 161 1.56 -6.48 3.74
N ILE A 162 0.41 -5.96 4.17
CA ILE A 162 0.05 -5.78 5.58
C ILE A 162 -1.01 -6.80 5.94
N GLU A 163 -0.82 -7.52 7.05
CA GLU A 163 -1.86 -8.37 7.62
C GLU A 163 -2.43 -7.76 8.90
N TYR A 164 -3.74 -7.59 8.94
CA TYR A 164 -4.52 -7.28 10.13
C TYR A 164 -5.28 -8.52 10.59
N THR A 165 -4.97 -9.02 11.78
CA THR A 165 -5.76 -10.08 12.44
C THR A 165 -6.68 -9.46 13.48
N GLN A 166 -7.99 -9.71 13.37
CA GLN A 166 -9.01 -9.10 14.22
C GLN A 166 -8.80 -9.40 15.71
N ALA A 167 -9.29 -8.50 16.58
CA ALA A 167 -9.36 -8.74 18.01
C ALA A 167 -10.25 -9.94 18.34
N THR A 168 -9.92 -10.65 19.41
CA THR A 168 -10.70 -11.78 19.93
C THR A 168 -10.95 -11.61 21.42
N ALA A 169 -11.88 -12.37 21.99
CA ALA A 169 -12.08 -12.39 23.43
C ALA A 169 -12.44 -13.80 23.93
N THR A 170 -12.18 -14.05 25.21
CA THR A 170 -12.58 -15.28 25.89
C THR A 170 -14.02 -15.20 26.40
N THR A 171 -14.78 -16.29 26.29
CA THR A 171 -16.11 -16.41 26.90
C THR A 171 -15.98 -16.61 28.42
N GLY A 172 -16.52 -15.67 29.21
CA GLY A 172 -16.29 -15.58 30.66
C GLY A 172 -16.22 -14.11 31.10
N PRO A 173 -15.44 -13.73 32.14
CA PRO A 173 -15.06 -12.33 32.25
C PRO A 173 -14.36 -11.95 30.94
N VAL A 174 -14.95 -11.01 30.19
CA VAL A 174 -14.47 -10.65 28.86
C VAL A 174 -13.05 -10.09 28.97
N ASN A 175 -12.09 -10.88 28.49
CA ASN A 175 -10.70 -10.49 28.33
C ASN A 175 -10.42 -10.39 26.83
N VAL A 176 -10.10 -9.19 26.38
CA VAL A 176 -9.88 -8.89 24.95
C VAL A 176 -8.41 -9.11 24.63
N THR A 177 -8.14 -9.92 23.61
CA THR A 177 -6.85 -9.99 22.93
C THR A 177 -6.84 -8.94 21.81
N PRO A 178 -5.94 -7.94 21.86
CA PRO A 178 -5.83 -6.92 20.82
C PRO A 178 -5.54 -7.52 19.43
N PRO A 179 -5.86 -6.79 18.35
CA PRO A 179 -5.53 -7.23 17.00
C PRO A 179 -4.02 -7.20 16.76
N LYS A 180 -3.57 -7.98 15.79
CA LYS A 180 -2.17 -8.04 15.35
C LYS A 180 -2.03 -7.37 13.99
N VAL A 181 -1.05 -6.48 13.84
CA VAL A 181 -0.73 -5.83 12.55
C VAL A 181 0.71 -6.14 12.17
N GLU A 182 0.87 -6.93 11.12
CA GLU A 182 2.14 -7.42 10.61
C GLU A 182 2.42 -6.80 9.25
N LEU A 183 3.68 -6.53 8.97
CA LEU A 183 4.15 -5.98 7.70
C LEU A 183 5.14 -6.98 7.11
N PHE A 184 4.94 -7.29 5.84
CA PHE A 184 5.81 -8.13 5.02
C PHE A 184 6.26 -7.26 3.84
N ILE A 185 7.57 -7.07 3.70
CA ILE A 185 8.19 -6.25 2.64
C ILE A 185 9.32 -6.98 1.90
N GLU A 186 9.55 -8.25 2.21
CA GLU A 186 10.71 -8.99 1.65
C GLU A 186 10.52 -9.33 0.16
N GLY A 187 9.28 -9.38 -0.32
CA GLY A 187 8.95 -9.55 -1.74
C GLY A 187 8.34 -8.32 -2.40
N CYS A 188 8.56 -7.14 -1.81
CA CYS A 188 8.49 -5.91 -2.58
C CYS A 188 9.80 -5.78 -3.38
#